data_AF-A0A2D7A0J5-F1
#
_entry.id   AF-A0A2D7A0J5-F1
#
_cell.length_a   1.000
_cell.length_b   1.000
_cell.length_c   1.000
_cell.angle_alpha   90.00
_cell.angle_beta   90.00
_cell.angle_gamma   90.00
#
_symmetry.space_group_name_H-M   'P 1'
#
loop_
_entity.id
_entity.type
_entity.pdbx_description
1 polymer ?
#
loop_
_entity_poly.entity_id
_entity_poly.type
_entity_poly.pdbx_seq_one_letter_code
_entity_poly.pdbx_strand_id
1 'polypeptide(L)'
;MEINLLKQKDITIIINYESNLTLSFELEAYIKTILTITEFKKGLFEFTFINDTKMIELNQNYFNKNESTDIITFNLNSVDEPHSDIYICIDEAQRNATEFNKSFAEEIQLLIIHGILHIKGYEDYDDHSRSIMFKEQDRILKEVANL
;
A
#
# COMPACT_ATOMS: atom_id res chain seq x y z
N MET A 1 7.11 32.38 26.39
CA MET A 1 8.18 31.41 26.13
C MET A 1 7.52 30.23 25.45
N GLU A 2 8.12 29.81 24.34
CA GLU A 2 7.58 29.12 23.15
C GLU A 2 6.34 28.21 23.27
N ILE A 3 5.44 28.39 22.30
CA ILE A 3 4.34 27.48 21.98
C ILE A 3 4.90 26.32 21.14
N ASN A 4 4.53 25.11 21.54
CA ASN A 4 4.70 23.82 20.87
C ASN A 4 4.70 23.84 19.34
N LEU A 5 5.69 23.17 18.73
CA LEU A 5 5.54 22.55 17.42
C LEU A 5 6.27 21.19 17.40
N LEU A 6 5.55 20.11 17.72
CA LEU A 6 5.97 18.77 17.32
C LEU A 6 5.62 18.62 15.83
N LYS A 7 6.57 18.92 14.96
CA LYS A 7 6.47 18.57 13.53
C LYS A 7 6.77 17.08 13.39
N GLN A 8 5.82 16.26 12.95
CA GLN A 8 6.11 14.98 12.31
C GLN A 8 6.87 15.31 11.00
N LYS A 9 8.20 15.36 11.05
CA LYS A 9 9.02 15.95 9.98
C LYS A 9 9.71 14.93 9.08
N ASP A 10 9.55 13.63 9.36
CA ASP A 10 10.44 12.61 8.81
C ASP A 10 9.74 11.58 7.89
N ILE A 11 8.41 11.65 7.74
CA ILE A 11 7.65 10.84 6.76
C ILE A 11 7.30 11.70 5.57
N THR A 12 7.68 11.25 4.38
CA THR A 12 7.27 11.83 3.09
C THR A 12 6.39 10.84 2.36
N ILE A 13 5.22 11.31 1.90
CA ILE A 13 4.29 10.52 1.09
C ILE A 13 4.19 11.19 -0.28
N ILE A 14 4.41 10.43 -1.34
CA ILE A 14 4.21 10.86 -2.73
C ILE A 14 3.09 10.01 -3.31
N ILE A 15 2.13 10.64 -3.99
CA ILE A 15 1.02 9.95 -4.64
C ILE A 15 0.97 10.37 -6.10
N ASN A 16 1.12 9.41 -6.99
CA ASN A 16 1.07 9.60 -8.44
C ASN A 16 -0.12 8.87 -9.04
N TYR A 17 -0.75 9.50 -10.04
CA TYR A 17 -1.86 8.93 -10.79
C TYR A 17 -1.48 8.85 -12.26
N GLU A 18 -1.15 7.65 -12.74
CA GLU A 18 -0.99 7.37 -14.18
C GLU A 18 -2.27 6.77 -14.79
N SER A 19 -3.30 6.57 -13.96
CA SER A 19 -4.61 6.10 -14.35
C SER A 19 -5.69 6.75 -13.47
N ASN A 20 -6.90 6.87 -14.00
CA ASN A 20 -7.99 7.55 -13.30
C ASN A 20 -8.40 6.75 -12.06
N LEU A 21 -8.32 7.39 -10.89
CA LEU A 21 -8.75 6.83 -9.62
C LEU A 21 -9.82 7.71 -9.00
N THR A 22 -10.93 7.10 -8.57
CA THR A 22 -11.97 7.78 -7.78
C THR A 22 -12.26 6.95 -6.56
N LEU A 23 -12.10 7.55 -5.39
CA LEU A 23 -12.26 6.88 -4.10
C LEU A 23 -13.35 7.57 -3.29
N SER A 24 -14.08 6.79 -2.50
CA SER A 24 -15.06 7.29 -1.54
C SER A 24 -14.42 7.69 -0.19
N PHE A 25 -13.09 7.76 -0.12
CA PHE A 25 -12.33 8.11 1.08
C PHE A 25 -11.13 9.00 0.73
N GLU A 26 -10.63 9.72 1.73
CA GLU A 26 -9.44 10.58 1.62
C GLU A 26 -8.16 9.74 1.66
N LEU A 27 -7.57 9.49 0.48
CA LEU A 27 -6.46 8.57 0.29
C LEU A 27 -5.22 8.92 1.14
N GLU A 28 -4.77 10.18 1.09
CA GLU A 28 -3.57 10.59 1.82
C GLU A 28 -3.76 10.48 3.35
N ALA A 29 -4.95 10.80 3.84
CA ALA A 29 -5.29 10.64 5.25
C ALA A 29 -5.29 9.15 5.65
N TYR A 30 -5.84 8.28 4.81
CA TYR A 30 -5.82 6.84 5.04
C TYR A 30 -4.38 6.31 5.11
N ILE A 31 -3.51 6.64 4.14
CA ILE A 31 -2.10 6.22 4.13
C ILE A 31 -1.39 6.68 5.41
N LYS A 32 -1.56 7.95 5.82
CA LYS A 32 -0.98 8.48 7.07
C LYS A 32 -1.43 7.68 8.30
N THR A 33 -2.70 7.31 8.35
CA THR A 33 -3.24 6.47 9.42
C THR A 33 -2.56 5.10 9.43
N ILE A 34 -2.44 4.43 8.28
CA ILE A 34 -1.79 3.11 8.21
C ILE A 34 -0.31 3.19 8.60
N LEU A 35 0.42 4.20 8.12
CA LEU A 35 1.83 4.42 8.49
C LEU A 35 1.99 4.67 10.00
N THR A 36 1.00 5.32 10.63
CA THR A 36 0.98 5.52 12.08
C THR A 36 0.70 4.22 12.84
N ILE A 37 -0.28 3.43 12.41
CA ILE A 37 -0.65 2.13 13.02
C ILE A 37 0.49 1.12 12.90
N THR A 38 1.21 1.14 11.78
CA THR A 38 2.38 0.28 11.52
C THR A 38 3.69 0.84 12.11
N GLU A 39 3.56 1.93 12.88
CA GLU A 39 4.61 2.56 13.69
C GLU A 39 5.83 3.08 12.92
N PHE A 40 5.68 3.41 11.64
CA PHE A 40 6.76 4.11 10.92
C PHE A 40 7.01 5.49 11.56
N LYS A 41 8.29 5.82 11.74
CA LYS A 41 8.72 7.10 12.31
C LYS A 41 9.26 8.05 11.27
N LYS A 42 9.85 7.51 10.21
CA LYS A 42 10.44 8.21 9.08
C LYS A 42 10.43 7.33 7.82
N GLY A 43 10.66 7.95 6.67
CA GLY A 43 10.78 7.26 5.39
C GLY A 43 10.14 8.01 4.24
N LEU A 44 10.42 7.54 3.03
CA LEU A 44 9.79 7.99 1.79
C LEU A 44 8.92 6.85 1.25
N PHE A 45 7.63 7.13 1.10
CA PHE A 45 6.63 6.19 0.61
C PHE A 45 5.96 6.77 -0.63
N GLU A 46 6.24 6.17 -1.78
CA GLU A 46 5.67 6.56 -3.05
C GLU A 46 4.59 5.56 -3.48
N PHE A 47 3.38 6.04 -3.72
CA PHE A 47 2.25 5.25 -4.20
C PHE A 47 1.92 5.69 -5.63
N THR A 48 2.01 4.77 -6.58
CA THR A 48 1.72 5.04 -7.99
C THR A 48 0.59 4.15 -8.47
N PHE A 49 -0.53 4.76 -8.85
CA PHE A 49 -1.72 4.06 -9.34
C PHE A 49 -1.66 3.96 -10.86
N ILE A 50 -1.65 2.72 -11.37
CA ILE A 50 -1.41 2.39 -12.77
C ILE A 50 -2.52 1.47 -13.33
N ASN A 51 -2.48 1.25 -14.65
CA ASN A 51 -3.35 0.30 -15.35
C ASN A 51 -2.62 -1.01 -15.66
N ASP A 52 -3.35 -1.96 -16.24
CA ASP A 52 -2.82 -3.28 -16.63
C ASP A 52 -1.62 -3.19 -17.57
N THR A 53 -1.66 -2.28 -18.55
CA THR A 53 -0.58 -2.17 -19.54
C THR A 53 0.74 -1.83 -18.85
N LYS A 54 0.70 -0.88 -17.90
CA LYS A 54 1.85 -0.49 -17.09
C LYS A 54 2.27 -1.56 -16.09
N MET A 55 1.30 -2.25 -15.49
CA MET A 55 1.59 -3.31 -14.53
C MET A 55 2.27 -4.51 -15.19
N ILE A 56 1.79 -4.94 -16.37
CA ILE A 56 2.42 -6.01 -17.16
C ILE A 56 3.84 -5.60 -17.57
N GLU A 57 4.05 -4.34 -17.98
CA GLU A 57 5.38 -3.81 -18.30
C GLU A 57 6.33 -3.91 -17.10
N LEU A 58 5.89 -3.48 -15.91
CA LEU A 58 6.68 -3.60 -14.67
C LEU A 58 6.96 -5.06 -14.32
N ASN A 59 5.94 -5.92 -14.33
CA ASN A 59 6.08 -7.32 -13.95
C ASN A 59 7.04 -8.07 -14.90
N GLN A 60 6.98 -7.75 -16.20
CA GLN A 60 7.91 -8.29 -17.19
C GLN A 60 9.34 -7.79 -16.97
N ASN A 61 9.53 -6.50 -16.69
CA ASN A 61 10.85 -5.89 -16.54
C ASN A 61 11.58 -6.34 -15.27
N TYR A 62 10.86 -6.53 -14.16
CA TYR A 62 11.46 -6.83 -12.85
C TYR A 62 11.38 -8.31 -12.45
N PHE A 63 10.36 -9.04 -12.92
CA PHE A 63 10.14 -10.43 -12.53
C PHE A 63 10.10 -11.41 -13.71
N ASN A 64 10.29 -10.95 -14.95
CA ASN A 64 10.17 -11.74 -16.18
C ASN A 64 8.81 -12.44 -16.34
N LYS A 65 7.73 -11.79 -15.87
CA LYS A 65 6.36 -12.30 -15.96
C LYS A 65 5.52 -11.41 -16.87
N ASN A 66 4.96 -11.99 -17.93
CA ASN A 66 4.09 -11.29 -18.87
C ASN A 66 2.61 -11.40 -18.45
N GLU A 67 2.31 -10.98 -17.23
CA GLU A 67 0.96 -10.99 -16.63
C GLU A 67 0.78 -9.77 -15.72
N SER A 68 -0.47 -9.37 -15.49
CA SER A 68 -0.79 -8.30 -14.54
C SER A 68 -0.83 -8.85 -13.10
N THR A 69 -0.75 -7.96 -12.12
CA THR A 69 -0.93 -8.25 -10.70
C THR A 69 -1.54 -7.02 -10.03
N ASP A 70 -2.14 -7.19 -8.86
CA ASP A 70 -2.78 -6.10 -8.14
C ASP A 70 -1.78 -5.09 -7.55
N ILE A 71 -0.64 -5.57 -7.06
CA ILE A 71 0.38 -4.73 -6.41
C ILE A 71 1.82 -5.21 -6.66
N ILE A 72 2.74 -4.25 -6.78
CA ILE A 72 4.19 -4.49 -6.72
C ILE A 72 4.78 -3.50 -5.72
N THR A 73 5.55 -4.01 -4.74
CA THR A 73 6.23 -3.18 -3.75
C THR A 73 7.74 -3.35 -3.85
N PHE A 74 8.45 -2.24 -4.00
CA PHE A 74 9.90 -2.18 -3.87
C PHE A 74 10.26 -1.39 -2.62
N ASN A 75 11.26 -1.85 -1.87
CA ASN A 75 11.89 -1.05 -0.81
C ASN A 75 13.40 -1.07 -1.01
N LEU A 76 13.97 0.12 -1.22
CA LEU A 76 15.38 0.33 -1.54
C LEU A 76 16.24 0.57 -0.30
N ASN A 77 15.64 0.61 0.90
CA ASN A 77 16.34 0.85 2.16
C ASN A 77 15.79 -0.03 3.30
N SER A 78 16.26 0.18 4.54
CA SER A 78 15.82 -0.58 5.71
C SER A 78 14.37 -0.30 6.12
N VAL A 79 13.81 -1.19 6.92
CA VAL A 79 12.46 -1.04 7.51
C VAL A 79 12.35 0.19 8.44
N ASP A 80 13.46 0.61 9.06
CA ASP A 80 13.48 1.76 9.98
C ASP A 80 13.51 3.12 9.26
N GLU A 81 13.95 3.14 7.99
CA GLU A 81 13.98 4.33 7.14
C GLU A 81 13.69 3.95 5.68
N PRO A 82 12.45 3.52 5.37
CA PRO A 82 12.13 3.02 4.05
C PRO A 82 12.33 4.08 2.96
N HIS A 83 12.68 3.59 1.78
CA HIS A 83 12.58 4.33 0.54
C HIS A 83 11.86 3.39 -0.43
N SER A 84 10.54 3.51 -0.48
CA SER A 84 9.68 2.49 -1.07
C SER A 84 8.80 3.02 -2.18
N ASP A 85 8.69 2.22 -3.24
CA ASP A 85 7.75 2.43 -4.35
C ASP A 85 6.68 1.34 -4.30
N ILE A 86 5.41 1.76 -4.24
CA ILE A 86 4.23 0.89 -4.22
C ILE A 86 3.40 1.17 -5.46
N TYR A 87 3.36 0.22 -6.39
CA TYR A 87 2.56 0.28 -7.60
C TYR A 87 1.27 -0.50 -7.40
N ILE A 88 0.12 0.15 -7.60
CA ILE A 88 -1.20 -0.48 -7.47
C ILE A 88 -1.90 -0.46 -8.83
N CYS A 89 -2.29 -1.63 -9.34
CA CYS A 89 -3.03 -1.75 -10.59
C CYS A 89 -4.53 -1.55 -10.34
N ILE A 90 -5.08 -0.45 -10.86
CA ILE A 90 -6.51 -0.09 -10.72
C ILE A 90 -7.40 -1.14 -11.39
N ASP A 91 -7.00 -1.64 -12.56
CA ASP A 91 -7.79 -2.58 -13.33
C ASP A 91 -7.90 -3.95 -12.63
N GLU A 92 -6.81 -4.43 -12.01
CA GLU A 92 -6.83 -5.63 -11.16
C GLU A 92 -7.63 -5.41 -9.88
N ALA A 93 -7.44 -4.28 -9.20
CA ALA A 93 -8.23 -3.97 -8.00
C ALA A 93 -9.75 -3.95 -8.32
N GLN A 94 -10.15 -3.46 -9.49
CA GLN A 94 -11.55 -3.49 -9.93
C GLN A 94 -12.06 -4.91 -10.21
N ARG A 95 -11.21 -5.78 -10.78
CA ARG A 95 -11.52 -7.21 -10.98
C ARG A 95 -11.65 -7.94 -9.65
N ASN A 96 -10.68 -7.79 -8.76
CA ASN A 96 -10.69 -8.38 -7.42
C ASN A 96 -11.92 -7.94 -6.62
N ALA A 97 -12.24 -6.64 -6.62
CA ALA A 97 -13.43 -6.12 -5.93
C ALA A 97 -14.71 -6.82 -6.43
N THR A 98 -14.82 -7.04 -7.74
CA THR A 98 -15.96 -7.75 -8.35
C THR A 98 -15.96 -9.24 -7.99
N GLU A 99 -14.81 -9.91 -8.12
CA GLU A 99 -14.66 -11.34 -7.85
C GLU A 99 -14.95 -11.70 -6.40
N PHE A 100 -14.45 -10.89 -5.46
CA PHE A 100 -14.61 -11.12 -4.02
C PHE A 100 -15.81 -10.41 -3.41
N ASN A 101 -16.69 -9.81 -4.24
CA ASN A 101 -17.89 -9.09 -3.80
C ASN A 101 -17.60 -8.04 -2.70
N LYS A 102 -16.57 -7.23 -2.93
CA LYS A 102 -16.18 -6.08 -2.11
C LYS A 102 -16.35 -4.79 -2.91
N SER A 103 -16.42 -3.66 -2.23
CA SER A 103 -16.33 -2.37 -2.90
C SER A 103 -14.91 -2.12 -3.42
N PHE A 104 -14.80 -1.35 -4.52
CA PHE A 104 -13.52 -0.93 -5.05
C PHE A 104 -12.67 -0.17 -4.00
N ALA A 105 -13.31 0.63 -3.15
CA ALA A 105 -12.63 1.33 -2.07
C ALA A 105 -12.01 0.38 -1.03
N GLU A 106 -12.73 -0.68 -0.63
CA GLU A 106 -12.21 -1.70 0.30
C GLU A 106 -11.00 -2.43 -0.29
N GLU A 107 -11.00 -2.70 -1.60
CA GLU A 107 -9.85 -3.35 -2.25
C GLU A 107 -8.63 -2.43 -2.27
N ILE A 108 -8.78 -1.16 -2.63
CA ILE A 108 -7.67 -0.20 -2.60
C ILE A 108 -7.12 -0.02 -1.18
N GLN A 109 -8.00 0.04 -0.17
CA GLN A 109 -7.60 0.07 1.24
C GLN A 109 -6.76 -1.16 1.63
N LEU A 110 -7.19 -2.35 1.23
CA LEU A 110 -6.47 -3.60 1.48
C LEU A 110 -5.09 -3.58 0.81
N LEU A 111 -4.99 -3.17 -0.46
CA LEU A 111 -3.73 -3.11 -1.20
C LEU A 111 -2.74 -2.10 -0.59
N ILE A 112 -3.22 -0.96 -0.07
CA ILE A 112 -2.37 0.00 0.66
C ILE A 112 -1.79 -0.64 1.93
N ILE A 113 -2.62 -1.32 2.72
CA ILE A 113 -2.14 -2.04 3.92
C ILE A 113 -1.13 -3.11 3.50
N HIS A 114 -1.43 -3.87 2.46
CA HIS A 114 -0.60 -4.95 1.96
C HIS A 114 0.80 -4.46 1.55
N GLY A 115 0.88 -3.40 0.74
CA GLY A 115 2.16 -2.79 0.35
C GLY A 115 2.96 -2.26 1.55
N ILE A 116 2.30 -1.61 2.51
CA ILE A 116 2.96 -1.12 3.73
C ILE A 116 3.48 -2.28 4.60
N LEU A 117 2.75 -3.40 4.67
CA LEU A 117 3.19 -4.58 5.41
C LEU A 117 4.41 -5.24 4.76
N HIS A 118 4.50 -5.29 3.43
CA HIS A 118 5.74 -5.73 2.77
C HIS A 118 6.94 -4.86 3.13
N ILE A 119 6.76 -3.54 3.21
CA ILE A 119 7.83 -2.62 3.65
C ILE A 119 8.23 -2.91 5.11
N LYS A 120 7.29 -3.37 5.93
CA LYS A 120 7.54 -3.79 7.32
C LYS A 120 8.20 -5.17 7.44
N GLY A 121 8.43 -5.86 6.32
CA GLY A 121 9.07 -7.18 6.27
C GLY A 121 8.11 -8.35 6.40
N TYR A 122 6.80 -8.13 6.19
CA TYR A 122 5.85 -9.23 6.03
C TYR A 122 5.97 -9.82 4.62
N GLU A 123 5.73 -11.12 4.53
CA GLU A 123 5.88 -11.92 3.32
C GLU A 123 4.66 -12.82 3.16
N ASP A 124 4.30 -13.17 1.92
CA ASP A 124 3.11 -13.97 1.60
C ASP A 124 3.36 -15.05 0.52
N TYR A 125 4.63 -15.42 0.33
CA TYR A 125 5.07 -16.42 -0.64
C TYR A 125 4.66 -17.86 -0.27
N ASP A 126 4.35 -18.15 0.99
CA ASP A 126 3.82 -19.44 1.44
C ASP A 126 2.60 -19.29 2.35
N ASP A 127 1.89 -20.40 2.59
CA ASP A 127 0.64 -20.39 3.37
C ASP A 127 0.84 -19.95 4.83
N HIS A 128 2.00 -20.22 5.42
CA HIS A 128 2.30 -19.83 6.80
C HIS A 128 2.53 -18.32 6.89
N SER A 129 3.42 -17.78 6.05
CA SER A 129 3.72 -16.35 6.02
C SER A 129 2.48 -15.53 5.63
N ARG A 130 1.73 -16.00 4.63
CA ARG A 130 0.45 -15.41 4.20
C ARG A 130 -0.56 -15.37 5.33
N SER A 131 -0.71 -16.45 6.10
CA SER A 131 -1.63 -16.47 7.25
C SER A 131 -1.26 -15.44 8.32
N ILE A 132 0.02 -15.19 8.54
CA ILE A 132 0.51 -14.15 9.47
C ILE A 132 0.15 -12.77 8.93
N MET A 133 0.48 -12.49 7.67
CA MET A 133 0.19 -11.20 7.04
C MET A 133 -1.31 -10.91 7.00
N PHE A 134 -2.15 -11.91 6.69
CA PHE A 134 -3.61 -11.74 6.66
C PHE A 134 -4.19 -11.39 8.02
N LYS A 135 -3.69 -12.01 9.10
CA LYS A 135 -4.11 -11.64 10.46
C LYS A 135 -3.74 -10.20 10.80
N GLU A 136 -2.59 -9.74 10.31
CA GLU A 136 -2.16 -8.36 10.52
C GLU A 136 -2.99 -7.37 9.69
N GLN A 137 -3.33 -7.70 8.44
CA GLN A 137 -4.28 -6.92 7.64
C GLN A 137 -5.63 -6.77 8.36
N ASP A 138 -6.17 -7.88 8.88
CA ASP A 138 -7.44 -7.88 9.63
C ASP A 138 -7.35 -7.04 10.91
N ARG A 139 -6.21 -7.08 11.61
CA ARG A 139 -5.96 -6.26 12.81
C ARG A 139 -5.99 -4.78 12.45
N ILE A 140 -5.26 -4.38 11.41
CA ILE A 140 -5.16 -2.98 10.97
C ILE A 140 -6.52 -2.46 10.46
N LEU A 141 -7.24 -3.24 9.65
CA LEU A 141 -8.57 -2.87 9.17
C LEU A 141 -9.54 -2.59 10.32
N LYS A 142 -9.54 -3.44 11.35
CA LYS A 142 -10.36 -3.23 12.57
C LYS A 142 -9.94 -1.99 13.33
N GLU A 143 -8.65 -1.72 13.44
CA GLU A 143 -8.14 -0.54 14.14
C GLU A 143 -8.59 0.75 13.43
N VAL A 144 -8.45 0.80 12.10
CA VAL A 144 -8.88 1.96 11.29
C VAL A 144 -10.39 2.19 11.38
N ALA A 145 -11.20 1.12 11.37
CA ALA A 145 -12.65 1.24 11.46
C ALA A 145 -13.15 1.78 12.81
N ASN A 146 -12.30 1.79 13.84
CA ASN A 146 -12.61 2.30 15.18
C ASN A 146 -12.12 3.74 15.42
N LEU A 147 -11.52 4.40 14.43
CA LEU A 147 -11.08 5.80 14.47
C LEU A 147 -12.19 6.74 13.97
#